data_AF-A0A914NLM4-F1
#
_entry.id   AF-A0A914NLM4-F1
#
_cell.length_a   1.000
_cell.length_b   1.000
_cell.length_c   1.000
_cell.angle_alpha   90.00
_cell.angle_beta   90.00
_cell.angle_gamma   90.00
#
_symmetry.space_group_name_H-M   'P 1'
#
loop_
_entity.id
_entity.type
_entity.pdbx_description
1 polymer ?
#
loop_
_entity_poly.entity_id
_entity_poly.type
_entity_poly.pdbx_seq_one_letter_code
_entity_poly.pdbx_strand_id
1 'polypeptide(L)'
;GRLVQQQRQKIMEYYEKKEKQVELQRKIQRSNMQNQGRLQCLKARDEHVKSVLNEARSNLSKISADRNRYPPILKGLILQSLHYLIIKNLKYYYLFLQISHKQFNNSTSFFIFVFRVFFQLLEKQVLIRCRKNDAELVEQLLPECIEELQKAWGDTSQVVIDNDQYLSPENAGGVELLARNGKIRVSSTLESRLDLIADQIVPHIRTALFGPNPNRKFFD
;
A
#
# COMPACT_ATOMS: atom_id res chain seq x y z
N GLY A 1 48.01 -45.77 46.95
CA GLY A 1 46.84 -46.50 47.48
C GLY A 1 45.66 -46.37 46.54
N ARG A 2 44.89 -47.45 46.34
CA ARG A 2 43.73 -47.55 45.43
C ARG A 2 42.69 -46.42 45.64
N LEU A 3 42.47 -46.03 46.90
CA LEU A 3 41.54 -44.95 47.27
C LEU A 3 41.93 -43.59 46.67
N VAL A 4 43.22 -43.27 46.66
CA VAL A 4 43.74 -42.01 46.09
C VAL A 4 43.55 -42.00 44.56
N GLN A 5 43.74 -43.15 43.89
CA GLN A 5 43.50 -43.25 42.45
C GLN A 5 42.02 -43.07 42.11
N GLN A 6 41.10 -43.65 42.89
CA GLN A 6 39.66 -43.45 42.71
C GLN A 6 39.24 -41.99 42.90
N GLN A 7 39.78 -41.30 43.91
CA GLN A 7 39.48 -39.88 44.12
C GLN A 7 40.06 -39.00 43.00
N ARG A 8 41.28 -39.29 42.52
CA ARG A 8 41.87 -38.60 41.36
C ARG A 8 40.99 -38.76 40.12
N GLN A 9 40.47 -39.96 39.86
CA GLN A 9 39.58 -40.24 38.73
C GLN A 9 38.30 -39.40 38.80
N LYS A 10 37.64 -39.35 39.97
CA LYS A 10 36.44 -38.51 40.18
C LYS A 10 36.71 -37.03 39.97
N ILE A 11 37.88 -36.55 40.42
CA ILE A 11 38.30 -35.16 40.22
C ILE A 11 38.49 -34.87 38.73
N MET A 12 39.17 -35.75 37.99
CA MET A 12 39.36 -35.57 36.54
C MET A 12 38.01 -35.54 35.80
N GLU A 13 37.11 -36.47 36.08
CA GLU A 13 35.78 -36.51 35.45
C GLU A 13 34.94 -35.26 35.75
N TYR A 14 35.04 -34.72 36.98
CA TYR A 14 34.37 -33.47 37.36
C TYR A 14 34.89 -32.29 36.54
N TYR A 15 36.23 -32.15 36.42
CA TYR A 15 36.83 -31.07 35.65
C TYR A 15 36.56 -31.22 34.15
N GLU A 16 36.56 -32.43 33.61
CA GLU A 16 36.22 -32.69 32.21
C GLU A 16 34.77 -32.28 31.88
N LYS A 17 33.81 -32.61 32.75
CA LYS A 17 32.41 -32.16 32.60
C LYS A 17 32.30 -30.64 32.67
N LYS A 18 33.00 -30.01 33.63
CA LYS A 18 32.99 -28.55 33.80
C LYS A 18 33.62 -27.84 32.61
N GLU A 19 34.70 -28.39 32.06
CA GLU A 19 35.36 -27.89 30.84
C GLU A 19 34.41 -27.95 29.65
N LYS A 20 33.77 -29.11 29.41
CA LYS A 20 32.75 -29.27 28.36
C LYS A 20 31.58 -28.30 28.51
N GLN A 21 31.13 -28.06 29.74
CA GLN A 21 30.05 -27.11 30.03
C GLN A 21 30.46 -25.66 29.70
N VAL A 22 31.66 -25.25 30.10
CA VAL A 22 32.20 -23.91 29.78
C VAL A 22 32.39 -23.75 28.27
N GLU A 23 32.87 -24.77 27.58
CA GLU A 23 33.03 -24.75 26.12
C GLU A 23 31.68 -24.59 25.40
N LEU A 24 30.67 -25.34 25.84
CA LEU A 24 29.30 -25.22 25.31
C LEU A 24 28.72 -23.82 25.54
N GLN A 25 28.86 -23.28 26.76
CA GLN A 25 28.40 -21.93 27.08
C GLN A 25 29.09 -20.88 26.20
N ARG A 26 30.40 -20.99 25.98
CA ARG A 26 31.13 -20.10 25.05
C ARG A 26 30.61 -20.22 23.62
N LYS A 27 30.31 -21.43 23.14
CA LYS A 27 29.73 -21.63 21.79
C LYS A 27 28.35 -20.99 21.66
N ILE A 28 27.47 -21.17 22.66
CA ILE A 28 26.14 -20.54 22.71
C ILE A 28 26.26 -19.02 22.74
N GLN A 29 27.10 -18.48 23.62
CA GLN A 29 27.34 -17.03 23.71
C GLN A 29 27.85 -16.46 22.39
N ARG A 30 28.84 -17.11 21.77
CA ARG A 30 29.37 -16.71 20.47
C ARG A 30 28.28 -16.70 19.39
N SER A 31 27.44 -17.74 19.34
CA SER A 31 26.33 -17.82 18.40
C SER A 31 25.28 -16.72 18.64
N ASN A 32 24.90 -16.50 19.90
CA ASN A 32 23.96 -15.45 20.29
C ASN A 32 24.47 -14.06 19.91
N MET A 33 25.74 -13.76 20.20
CA MET A 33 26.37 -12.49 19.85
C MET A 33 26.41 -12.28 18.32
N GLN A 34 26.73 -13.32 17.54
CA GLN A 34 26.70 -13.25 16.09
C GLN A 34 25.30 -13.00 15.54
N ASN A 35 24.29 -13.70 16.05
CA ASN A 35 22.90 -13.50 15.64
C ASN A 35 22.42 -12.09 16.03
N GLN A 36 22.80 -11.60 17.22
CA GLN A 36 22.47 -10.23 17.66
C GLN A 36 23.09 -9.19 16.73
N GLY A 37 24.38 -9.32 16.37
CA GLY A 37 25.02 -8.43 15.41
C GLY A 37 24.33 -8.47 14.04
N ARG A 38 23.95 -9.66 13.57
CA ARG A 38 23.19 -9.81 12.31
C ARG A 38 21.84 -9.10 12.36
N LEU A 39 21.08 -9.26 13.45
CA LEU A 39 19.79 -8.61 13.63
C LEU A 39 19.91 -7.08 13.69
N GLN A 40 20.95 -6.57 14.34
CA GLN A 40 21.24 -5.13 14.37
C GLN A 40 21.50 -4.57 12.96
N CYS A 41 22.31 -5.25 12.15
CA CYS A 41 22.56 -4.84 10.77
C CYS A 41 21.27 -4.85 9.91
N LEU A 42 20.42 -5.87 10.08
CA LEU A 42 19.14 -5.93 9.38
C LEU A 42 18.21 -4.80 9.81
N LYS A 43 18.12 -4.53 11.11
CA LYS A 43 17.31 -3.43 11.66
C LYS A 43 17.78 -2.08 11.12
N ALA A 44 19.09 -1.82 11.12
CA ALA A 44 19.65 -0.58 10.59
C ALA A 44 19.38 -0.39 9.09
N ARG A 45 19.47 -1.47 8.29
CA ARG A 45 19.11 -1.45 6.86
C ARG A 45 17.63 -1.11 6.66
N ASP A 46 16.74 -1.72 7.44
CA ASP A 46 15.30 -1.48 7.36
C ASP A 46 14.94 -0.05 7.77
N GLU A 47 15.57 0.47 8.82
CA GLU A 47 15.42 1.87 9.26
C GLU A 47 15.89 2.85 8.19
N HIS A 48 16.99 2.56 7.50
CA HIS A 48 17.49 3.43 6.44
C HIS A 48 16.53 3.47 5.23
N VAL A 49 15.97 2.33 4.81
CA VAL A 49 14.95 2.31 3.75
C VAL A 49 13.71 3.10 4.17
N LYS A 50 13.25 2.96 5.42
CA LYS A 50 12.14 3.76 5.95
C LYS A 50 12.45 5.25 5.94
N SER A 51 13.67 5.64 6.28
CA SER A 51 14.11 7.05 6.22
C SER A 51 14.00 7.62 4.81
N VAL A 52 14.43 6.87 3.79
CA VAL A 52 14.32 7.30 2.38
C VAL A 52 12.86 7.47 1.96
N LEU A 53 11.97 6.54 2.35
CA LEU A 53 10.54 6.66 2.06
C LEU A 53 9.89 7.85 2.80
N ASN A 54 10.30 8.12 4.04
CA ASN A 54 9.84 9.28 4.79
C ASN A 54 10.31 10.61 4.16
N GLU A 55 11.54 10.65 3.64
CA GLU A 55 12.02 11.80 2.87
C GLU A 55 11.22 12.01 1.59
N ALA A 56 10.91 10.92 0.86
CA ALA A 56 10.02 10.97 -0.30
C ALA A 56 8.63 11.52 0.06
N ARG A 57 8.04 11.09 1.19
CA ARG A 57 6.78 11.65 1.73
C ARG A 57 6.89 13.14 2.00
N SER A 58 7.97 13.59 2.64
CA SER A 58 8.19 15.02 2.89
C SER A 58 8.31 15.83 1.59
N ASN A 59 8.89 15.24 0.54
CA ASN A 59 8.99 15.88 -0.76
C ASN A 59 7.63 15.99 -1.48
N LEU A 60 6.67 15.09 -1.22
CA LEU A 60 5.30 15.23 -1.76
C LEU A 60 4.63 16.52 -1.29
N SER A 61 4.82 16.91 -0.03
CA SER A 61 4.25 18.15 0.51
C SER A 61 4.80 19.40 -0.20
N LYS A 62 6.04 19.35 -0.70
CA LYS A 62 6.63 20.44 -1.49
C LYS A 62 5.96 20.56 -2.87
N ILE A 63 5.56 19.44 -3.47
CA ILE A 63 4.85 19.43 -4.76
C ILE A 63 3.47 20.08 -4.59
N SER A 64 2.77 19.75 -3.52
CA SER A 64 1.42 20.30 -3.26
C SER A 64 1.42 21.77 -2.87
N ALA A 65 2.56 22.30 -2.40
CA ALA A 65 2.75 23.73 -2.19
C ALA A 65 2.97 24.51 -3.50
N ASP A 66 3.35 23.84 -4.59
CA ASP A 66 3.62 24.48 -5.88
C ASP A 66 2.32 24.70 -6.68
N ARG A 67 1.92 25.97 -6.81
CA ARG A 67 0.68 26.39 -7.48
C ARG A 67 0.64 26.08 -8.98
N ASN A 68 1.77 25.86 -9.63
CA ASN A 68 1.83 25.54 -11.06
C ASN A 68 1.83 24.03 -11.30
N ARG A 69 2.49 23.27 -10.42
CA ARG A 69 2.63 21.81 -10.56
C ARG A 69 1.46 21.03 -9.99
N TYR A 70 0.88 21.47 -8.87
CA TYR A 70 -0.14 20.70 -8.17
C TYR A 70 -1.50 20.63 -8.90
N PRO A 71 -2.05 21.72 -9.49
CA PRO A 71 -3.35 21.66 -10.18
C PRO A 71 -3.47 20.59 -11.27
N PRO A 72 -2.53 20.44 -12.24
CA PRO A 72 -2.65 19.40 -13.26
C PRO A 72 -2.53 17.99 -12.68
N ILE A 73 -1.72 17.81 -11.62
CA ILE A 73 -1.63 16.53 -10.90
C ILE A 73 -2.97 16.23 -10.25
N LEU A 74 -3.55 17.17 -9.51
CA LEU A 74 -4.83 17.00 -8.81
C LEU A 74 -5.97 16.70 -9.78
N LYS A 75 -6.05 17.40 -10.92
CA LYS A 75 -6.98 17.11 -12.01
C LYS A 75 -6.85 15.65 -12.47
N GLY A 76 -5.62 15.20 -12.73
CA GLY A 76 -5.33 13.81 -13.11
C GLY A 76 -5.74 12.80 -12.03
N LEU A 77 -5.52 13.12 -10.74
CA LEU A 77 -5.93 12.26 -9.63
C LEU A 77 -7.45 12.13 -9.54
N ILE A 78 -8.19 13.22 -9.72
CA ILE A 78 -9.66 13.24 -9.73
C ILE A 78 -10.19 12.39 -10.89
N LEU A 79 -9.74 12.66 -12.12
CA LEU A 79 -10.14 11.91 -13.31
C LEU A 79 -9.85 10.42 -13.21
N GLN A 80 -8.63 10.05 -12.77
CA GLN A 80 -8.28 8.64 -12.59
C GLN A 80 -9.16 7.97 -11.54
N SER A 81 -9.50 8.67 -10.46
CA SER A 81 -10.37 8.13 -9.41
C SER A 81 -11.79 7.92 -9.92
N LEU A 82 -12.33 8.88 -10.68
CA LEU A 82 -13.68 8.79 -11.27
C LEU A 82 -13.75 7.65 -12.29
N HIS A 83 -12.78 7.54 -13.18
CA HIS A 83 -12.67 6.41 -14.11
C HIS A 83 -12.57 5.07 -13.38
N TYR A 84 -11.74 4.99 -12.36
CA TYR A 84 -11.56 3.76 -11.59
C TYR A 84 -12.84 3.36 -10.84
N LEU A 85 -13.58 4.33 -10.30
CA LEU A 85 -14.87 4.09 -9.66
C LEU A 85 -15.88 3.49 -10.64
N ILE A 86 -16.01 4.08 -11.84
CA ILE A 86 -16.88 3.57 -12.91
C ILE A 86 -16.45 2.16 -13.33
N ILE A 87 -15.15 1.92 -13.52
CA ILE A 87 -14.62 0.61 -13.90
C ILE A 87 -14.85 -0.43 -12.80
N LYS A 88 -14.69 -0.07 -11.53
CA LYS A 88 -15.01 -0.98 -10.41
C LYS A 88 -16.47 -1.41 -10.50
N ASN A 89 -17.38 -0.49 -10.77
CA ASN A 89 -18.79 -0.80 -10.96
C ASN A 89 -19.06 -1.67 -12.20
N LEU A 90 -18.37 -1.42 -13.31
CA LEU A 90 -18.43 -2.27 -14.52
C LEU A 90 -17.87 -3.68 -14.30
N LYS A 91 -16.87 -3.87 -13.43
CA LYS A 91 -16.39 -5.22 -13.08
C LYS A 91 -17.44 -6.02 -12.34
N TYR A 92 -18.20 -5.40 -11.43
CA TYR A 92 -19.36 -6.05 -10.81
C TYR A 92 -20.41 -6.42 -11.86
N TYR A 93 -20.62 -5.54 -12.84
CA TYR A 93 -21.51 -5.80 -13.98
C TYR A 93 -21.06 -7.02 -14.81
N TYR A 94 -19.78 -7.12 -15.16
CA TYR A 94 -19.27 -8.25 -15.96
C TYR A 94 -19.29 -9.58 -15.19
N LEU A 95 -18.92 -9.58 -13.91
CA LEU A 95 -19.01 -10.77 -13.06
C LEU A 95 -20.48 -11.21 -12.88
N PHE A 96 -21.40 -10.25 -12.70
CA PHE A 96 -22.82 -10.53 -12.62
C PHE A 96 -23.40 -11.04 -13.94
N LEU A 97 -22.97 -10.50 -15.08
CA LEU A 97 -23.29 -11.02 -16.40
C LEU A 97 -22.83 -12.46 -16.55
N GLN A 98 -21.59 -12.79 -16.16
CA GLN A 98 -21.09 -14.17 -16.20
C GLN A 98 -21.92 -15.12 -15.32
N ILE A 99 -22.40 -14.66 -14.16
CA ILE A 99 -23.29 -15.42 -13.28
C ILE A 99 -24.68 -15.59 -13.93
N SER A 100 -25.24 -14.51 -14.48
CA SER A 100 -26.59 -14.49 -15.10
C SER A 100 -26.65 -15.31 -16.39
N HIS A 101 -25.59 -15.28 -17.21
CA HIS A 101 -25.47 -16.09 -18.42
C HIS A 101 -25.43 -17.59 -18.13
N LYS A 102 -24.98 -17.97 -16.93
CA LYS A 102 -24.99 -19.36 -16.44
C LYS A 102 -26.38 -19.81 -15.97
N GLN A 103 -27.28 -18.89 -15.66
CA GLN A 103 -28.63 -19.17 -15.14
C GLN A 103 -29.76 -18.91 -16.15
N PHE A 104 -29.60 -18.00 -17.11
CA PHE A 104 -30.65 -17.61 -18.06
C PHE A 104 -30.15 -17.66 -19.51
N ASN A 105 -30.74 -18.57 -20.29
CA ASN A 105 -30.20 -18.93 -21.60
C ASN A 105 -30.72 -18.15 -22.81
N ASN A 106 -31.62 -17.17 -22.69
CA ASN A 106 -32.13 -16.47 -23.87
C ASN A 106 -32.59 -15.04 -23.54
N SER A 107 -31.73 -14.06 -23.82
CA SER A 107 -31.98 -12.63 -24.13
C SER A 107 -30.93 -11.72 -23.46
N THR A 108 -29.69 -11.87 -23.90
CA THR A 108 -28.51 -11.18 -23.36
C THR A 108 -28.57 -9.66 -23.55
N SER A 109 -29.06 -9.19 -24.71
CA SER A 109 -29.14 -7.74 -25.00
C SER A 109 -30.15 -6.99 -24.11
N PHE A 110 -31.29 -7.59 -23.78
CA PHE A 110 -32.29 -6.93 -22.92
C PHE A 110 -31.82 -6.86 -21.47
N PHE A 111 -31.24 -7.95 -20.95
CA PHE A 111 -30.66 -7.97 -19.61
C PHE A 111 -29.51 -6.97 -19.47
N ILE A 112 -28.68 -6.82 -20.53
CA ILE A 112 -27.60 -5.83 -20.57
C ILE A 112 -28.15 -4.41 -20.41
N PHE A 113 -29.20 -4.06 -21.16
CA PHE A 113 -29.76 -2.72 -21.15
C PHE A 113 -30.46 -2.39 -19.82
N VAL A 114 -31.29 -3.31 -19.32
CA VAL A 114 -31.99 -3.16 -18.03
C VAL A 114 -31.01 -3.06 -16.87
N PHE A 115 -29.96 -3.88 -16.87
CA PHE A 115 -28.99 -3.90 -15.78
C PHE A 115 -28.05 -2.68 -15.82
N ARG A 116 -27.74 -2.14 -17.01
CA ARG A 116 -27.03 -0.85 -17.16
C ARG A 116 -27.84 0.30 -16.57
N VAL A 117 -29.15 0.32 -16.84
CA VAL A 117 -30.10 1.28 -16.24
C VAL A 117 -30.19 1.09 -14.71
N PHE A 118 -30.21 -0.16 -14.23
CA PHE A 118 -30.23 -0.47 -12.79
C PHE A 118 -28.95 -0.01 -12.07
N PHE A 119 -27.79 -0.11 -12.73
CA PHE A 119 -26.52 0.37 -12.18
C PHE A 119 -26.42 1.90 -12.18
N GLN A 120 -26.87 2.58 -13.24
CA GLN A 120 -26.99 4.05 -13.24
C GLN A 120 -27.94 4.55 -12.15
N LEU A 121 -28.97 3.77 -11.80
CA LEU A 121 -29.89 4.07 -10.70
C LEU A 121 -29.28 3.87 -9.31
N LEU A 122 -28.26 3.00 -9.17
CA LEU A 122 -27.64 2.66 -7.88
C LEU A 122 -26.62 3.70 -7.38
N GLU A 123 -26.06 4.52 -8.26
CA GLU A 123 -25.08 5.55 -7.88
C GLU A 123 -25.54 6.92 -8.34
N LYS A 124 -26.47 7.53 -7.60
CA LYS A 124 -26.94 8.89 -7.91
C LYS A 124 -25.94 9.96 -7.48
N GLN A 125 -25.06 9.67 -6.52
CA GLN A 125 -24.13 10.65 -5.94
C GLN A 125 -22.78 10.03 -5.56
N VAL A 126 -21.70 10.72 -5.90
CA VAL A 126 -20.32 10.44 -5.50
C VAL A 126 -19.82 11.61 -4.67
N LEU A 127 -19.24 11.33 -3.51
CA LEU A 127 -18.67 12.31 -2.60
C LEU A 127 -17.14 12.37 -2.77
N ILE A 128 -16.58 13.57 -2.94
CA ILE A 128 -15.14 13.80 -2.98
C ILE A 128 -14.69 14.36 -1.63
N ARG A 129 -13.76 13.69 -0.97
CA ARG A 129 -12.99 14.21 0.15
C ARG A 129 -11.64 14.69 -0.33
N CYS A 130 -11.30 15.89 0.07
CA CYS A 130 -10.00 16.50 -0.18
C CYS A 130 -9.50 17.14 1.13
N ARG A 131 -8.32 17.73 1.10
CA ARG A 131 -7.90 18.57 2.23
C ARG A 131 -8.64 19.90 2.20
N LYS A 132 -8.83 20.51 3.37
CA LYS A 132 -9.45 21.83 3.50
C LYS A 132 -8.78 22.91 2.63
N ASN A 133 -7.45 22.88 2.54
CA ASN A 133 -6.67 23.82 1.72
C ASN A 133 -6.84 23.60 0.20
N ASP A 134 -7.27 22.41 -0.21
CA ASP A 134 -7.40 22.03 -1.61
C ASP A 134 -8.84 22.20 -2.11
N ALA A 135 -9.80 22.51 -1.23
CA ALA A 135 -11.23 22.54 -1.55
C ALA A 135 -11.58 23.51 -2.68
N GLU A 136 -11.08 24.74 -2.63
CA GLU A 136 -11.29 25.75 -3.68
C GLU A 136 -10.72 25.29 -5.03
N LEU A 137 -9.55 24.65 -5.02
CA LEU A 137 -8.90 24.15 -6.22
C LEU A 137 -9.67 22.96 -6.81
N VAL A 138 -10.16 22.05 -5.97
CA VAL A 138 -11.01 20.93 -6.40
C VAL A 138 -12.30 21.45 -7.01
N GLU A 139 -12.94 22.46 -6.40
CA GLU A 139 -14.16 23.07 -6.91
C GLU A 139 -13.96 23.71 -8.30
N GLN A 140 -12.80 24.34 -8.54
CA GLN A 140 -12.45 24.90 -9.85
C GLN A 140 -12.19 23.82 -10.92
N LEU A 141 -11.56 22.70 -10.54
CA LEU A 141 -11.19 21.63 -11.48
C LEU A 141 -12.32 20.64 -11.77
N LEU A 142 -13.29 20.52 -10.86
CA LEU A 142 -14.34 19.51 -10.93
C LEU A 142 -15.24 19.63 -12.19
N PRO A 143 -15.69 20.82 -12.63
CA PRO A 143 -16.52 20.94 -13.83
C PRO A 143 -15.84 20.40 -15.09
N GLU A 144 -14.55 20.71 -15.26
CA GLU A 144 -13.74 20.23 -16.38
C GLU A 144 -13.57 18.69 -16.33
N CYS A 145 -13.36 18.14 -15.13
CA CYS A 145 -13.27 16.69 -14.94
C CYS A 145 -14.58 15.97 -15.28
N ILE A 146 -15.72 16.55 -14.91
CA ILE A 146 -17.04 16.00 -15.22
C ILE A 146 -17.30 16.05 -16.72
N GLU A 147 -16.96 17.15 -17.40
CA GLU A 147 -17.13 17.27 -18.84
C GLU A 147 -16.30 16.22 -19.61
N GLU A 148 -15.04 16.04 -19.23
CA GLU A 148 -14.18 14.98 -19.81
C GLU A 148 -14.76 13.58 -19.56
N LEU A 149 -15.27 13.35 -18.35
CA LEU A 149 -15.88 12.08 -17.99
C LEU A 149 -17.17 11.81 -18.78
N GLN A 150 -18.00 12.83 -18.98
CA GLN A 150 -19.22 12.75 -19.78
C GLN A 150 -18.93 12.45 -21.25
N LYS A 151 -17.86 13.04 -21.82
CA LYS A 151 -17.41 12.71 -23.19
C LYS A 151 -16.99 11.25 -23.34
N ALA A 152 -16.36 10.68 -22.31
CA ALA A 152 -15.86 9.31 -22.37
C ALA A 152 -16.91 8.23 -22.02
N TRP A 153 -17.79 8.49 -21.04
CA TRP A 153 -18.69 7.49 -20.47
C TRP A 153 -20.19 7.84 -20.55
N GLY A 154 -20.54 9.07 -20.95
CA GLY A 154 -21.92 9.58 -20.99
C GLY A 154 -22.37 10.18 -19.65
N ASP A 155 -23.69 10.30 -19.46
CA ASP A 155 -24.26 10.86 -18.23
C ASP A 155 -23.83 10.07 -16.99
N THR A 156 -23.17 10.77 -16.07
CA THR A 156 -22.54 10.22 -14.87
C THR A 156 -23.23 10.72 -13.60
N SER A 157 -23.01 10.00 -12.50
CA SER A 157 -23.49 10.31 -11.16
C SER A 157 -23.16 11.74 -10.73
N GLN A 158 -24.00 12.35 -9.89
CA GLN A 158 -23.74 13.69 -9.34
C GLN A 158 -22.49 13.65 -8.45
N VAL A 159 -21.44 14.38 -8.81
CA VAL A 159 -20.22 14.44 -8.02
C VAL A 159 -20.26 15.69 -7.12
N VAL A 160 -20.11 15.51 -5.81
CA VAL A 160 -20.23 16.57 -4.80
C VAL A 160 -19.03 16.53 -3.86
N ILE A 161 -18.52 17.70 -3.46
CA ILE A 161 -17.43 17.81 -2.48
C ILE A 161 -18.01 17.67 -1.08
N ASP A 162 -17.41 16.82 -0.24
CA ASP A 162 -17.74 16.64 1.17
C ASP A 162 -17.14 17.82 1.97
N ASN A 163 -18.00 18.74 2.40
CA ASN A 163 -17.60 19.91 3.20
C ASN A 163 -17.62 19.64 4.71
N ASP A 164 -18.08 18.45 5.13
CA ASP A 164 -18.17 18.08 6.55
C ASP A 164 -16.96 17.23 6.97
N GLN A 165 -16.44 16.40 6.08
CA GLN A 165 -15.30 15.50 6.34
C GLN A 165 -14.17 15.70 5.33
N TYR A 166 -13.09 16.33 5.79
CA TYR A 166 -11.86 16.51 5.03
C TYR A 166 -10.84 15.40 5.30
N LEU A 167 -9.88 15.26 4.39
CA LEU A 167 -8.68 14.45 4.61
C LEU A 167 -7.82 15.06 5.72
N SER A 168 -7.01 14.22 6.38
CA SER A 168 -6.08 14.68 7.42
C SER A 168 -5.14 15.78 6.90
N PRO A 169 -4.82 16.81 7.70
CA PRO A 169 -3.84 17.81 7.32
C PRO A 169 -2.42 17.21 7.16
N GLU A 170 -2.16 16.02 7.71
CA GLU A 170 -0.88 15.33 7.58
C GLU A 170 -0.63 14.73 6.20
N ASN A 171 -1.69 14.42 5.44
CA ASN A 171 -1.55 14.02 4.04
C ASN A 171 -0.82 15.11 3.27
N ALA A 172 -0.10 14.78 2.20
CA ALA A 172 0.55 15.69 1.27
C ALA A 172 -0.38 16.10 0.12
N GLY A 173 -1.47 15.39 -0.15
CA GLY A 173 -2.54 15.86 -1.02
C GLY A 173 -3.31 14.77 -1.74
N GLY A 174 -4.05 15.17 -2.75
CA GLY A 174 -4.93 14.31 -3.54
C GLY A 174 -6.35 14.23 -3.00
N VAL A 175 -7.08 13.21 -3.45
CA VAL A 175 -8.52 13.08 -3.20
C VAL A 175 -8.89 11.65 -2.82
N GLU A 176 -10.01 11.52 -2.12
CA GLU A 176 -10.67 10.25 -1.87
C GLU A 176 -12.12 10.33 -2.34
N LEU A 177 -12.54 9.38 -3.17
CA LEU A 177 -13.92 9.28 -3.61
C LEU A 177 -14.68 8.26 -2.76
N LEU A 178 -15.90 8.61 -2.41
CA LEU A 178 -16.84 7.77 -1.69
C LEU A 178 -18.12 7.62 -2.51
N ALA A 179 -18.54 6.38 -2.69
CA ALA A 179 -19.82 6.05 -3.32
C ALA A 179 -20.60 5.07 -2.45
N ARG A 180 -21.91 4.93 -2.73
CA ARG A 180 -22.83 4.02 -2.04
C ARG A 180 -22.81 4.22 -0.51
N ASN A 181 -23.00 5.46 -0.08
CA ASN A 181 -22.95 5.89 1.32
C ASN A 181 -21.65 5.46 2.04
N GLY A 182 -20.51 5.61 1.36
CA GLY A 182 -19.19 5.30 1.90
C GLY A 182 -18.78 3.82 1.88
N LYS A 183 -19.62 2.92 1.33
CA LYS A 183 -19.27 1.49 1.17
C LYS A 183 -18.17 1.28 0.13
N ILE A 184 -18.13 2.11 -0.90
CA ILE A 184 -17.09 2.07 -1.92
C ILE A 184 -16.19 3.27 -1.70
N ARG A 185 -14.89 3.00 -1.52
CA ARG A 185 -13.86 4.00 -1.30
C ARG A 185 -12.75 3.84 -2.33
N VAL A 186 -12.38 4.95 -2.96
CA VAL A 186 -11.25 5.03 -3.88
C VAL A 186 -10.32 6.12 -3.37
N SER A 187 -9.21 5.72 -2.75
CA SER A 187 -8.18 6.66 -2.30
C SER A 187 -7.19 6.89 -3.44
N SER A 188 -6.97 8.17 -3.77
CA SER A 188 -6.01 8.65 -4.76
C SER A 188 -5.22 9.81 -4.17
N THR A 189 -4.79 9.61 -2.92
CA THR A 189 -3.88 10.49 -2.21
C THR A 189 -2.45 10.31 -2.71
N LEU A 190 -1.60 11.32 -2.58
CA LEU A 190 -0.19 11.20 -2.94
C LEU A 190 0.51 10.11 -2.10
N GLU A 191 0.13 9.96 -0.82
CA GLU A 191 0.63 8.89 0.06
C GLU A 191 0.27 7.51 -0.47
N SER A 192 -1.00 7.27 -0.80
CA SER A 192 -1.45 5.96 -1.29
C SER A 192 -0.69 5.54 -2.55
N ARG A 193 -0.37 6.50 -3.43
CA ARG A 193 0.43 6.23 -4.63
C ARG A 193 1.89 5.95 -4.32
N LEU A 194 2.49 6.71 -3.41
CA LEU A 194 3.85 6.46 -2.97
C LEU A 194 3.97 5.07 -2.33
N ASP A 195 3.02 4.68 -1.49
CA ASP A 195 3.02 3.37 -0.83
C ASP A 195 2.86 2.24 -1.86
N LEU A 196 1.94 2.37 -2.81
CA LEU A 196 1.77 1.40 -3.91
C LEU A 196 3.04 1.26 -4.76
N ILE A 197 3.73 2.36 -5.05
CA ILE A 197 4.98 2.34 -5.80
C ILE A 197 6.08 1.72 -4.93
N ALA A 198 6.19 2.13 -3.67
CA ALA A 198 7.20 1.67 -2.72
C ALA A 198 7.19 0.14 -2.61
N ASP A 199 6.02 -0.49 -2.54
CA ASP A 199 5.90 -1.95 -2.49
C ASP A 199 6.57 -2.65 -3.67
N GLN A 200 6.57 -2.03 -4.86
CA GLN A 200 7.18 -2.57 -6.07
C GLN A 200 8.68 -2.22 -6.18
N ILE A 201 9.07 -1.02 -5.74
CA ILE A 201 10.44 -0.50 -5.94
C ILE A 201 11.38 -0.75 -4.77
N VAL A 202 10.88 -1.04 -3.56
CA VAL A 202 11.70 -1.31 -2.37
C VAL A 202 12.75 -2.41 -2.60
N PRO A 203 12.47 -3.53 -3.30
CA PRO A 203 13.49 -4.51 -3.64
C PRO A 203 14.66 -3.92 -4.46
N HIS A 204 14.34 -3.01 -5.40
CA HIS A 204 15.33 -2.31 -6.22
C HIS A 204 16.13 -1.29 -5.40
N ILE A 205 15.45 -0.51 -4.55
CA ILE A 205 16.09 0.45 -3.62
C ILE A 205 17.08 -0.28 -2.71
N ARG A 206 16.69 -1.43 -2.13
CA ARG A 206 17.58 -2.23 -1.28
C ARG A 206 18.82 -2.69 -2.02
N THR A 207 18.66 -3.12 -3.27
CA THR A 207 19.77 -3.58 -4.11
C THR A 207 20.70 -2.42 -4.48
N ALA A 208 20.15 -1.24 -4.77
CA ALA A 208 20.93 -0.04 -5.09
C ALA A 208 21.70 0.50 -3.88
N LEU A 209 21.07 0.55 -2.69
CA LEU A 209 21.69 1.10 -1.48
C LEU A 209 22.71 0.16 -0.85
N PHE A 210 22.46 -1.15 -0.88
CA PHE A 210 23.26 -2.10 -0.10
C PHE A 210 23.87 -3.25 -0.92
N GLY A 211 23.74 -3.19 -2.23
CA GLY A 211 24.20 -4.23 -3.14
C GLY A 211 23.27 -5.44 -3.22
N PRO A 212 23.46 -6.30 -4.25
CA PRO A 212 22.71 -7.54 -4.39
C PRO A 212 23.08 -8.52 -3.28
N ASN A 213 22.12 -9.39 -2.93
CA ASN A 213 22.40 -10.47 -1.99
C ASN A 213 23.27 -11.53 -2.68
N PRO A 214 24.53 -11.76 -2.25
CA PRO A 214 25.42 -12.74 -2.89
C PRO A 214 24.89 -14.18 -2.82
N ASN A 215 23.96 -14.46 -1.90
CA ASN A 215 23.34 -15.77 -1.74
C ASN A 215 22.05 -15.95 -2.56
N ARG A 216 21.51 -14.88 -3.17
CA ARG A 216 20.31 -14.98 -4.01
C ARG A 216 20.72 -15.37 -5.44
N LYS A 217 20.54 -16.64 -5.79
CA LYS A 217 20.89 -17.19 -7.11
C LYS A 217 19.77 -17.09 -8.16
N PHE A 218 18.52 -16.95 -7.73
CA PHE A 218 17.35 -16.90 -8.61
C PHE A 218 16.51 -15.64 -8.32
N PHE A 219 16.03 -15.01 -9.38
CA PHE A 219 15.33 -13.72 -9.34
C PHE A 219 13.83 -13.82 -9.62
N ASP A 220 13.33 -15.03 -9.84
CA ASP A 220 11.94 -15.37 -10.15
C ASP A 220 10.96 -15.07 -8.99
#